data_AF-A0A2M7FD71-F1
#
_entry.id   AF-A0A2M7FD71-F1
#
_cell.length_a   1.000
_cell.length_b   1.000
_cell.length_c   1.000
_cell.angle_alpha   90.00
_cell.angle_beta   90.00
_cell.angle_gamma   90.00
#
_symmetry.space_group_name_H-M   'P 1'
#
loop_
_entity.id
_entity.type
_entity.pdbx_description
1 polymer ?
#
loop_
_entity_poly.entity_id
_entity_poly.type
_entity_poly.pdbx_seq_one_letter_code
_entity_poly.pdbx_strand_id
1 'polypeptide(L)'
;MGSNPIDRAMKLAHPTYQQLLKDVPNIKKYFTVELLNVPGEKHKLIKCIKHIFADAPLLMIMAGCHGEEPAPPLAFFKNYQRIAEAAETHRVNLVLYPLVNPWGFSRNKRLNRLGFWNSLICRARSFYTRP
;
A
#
# COMPACT_ATOMS: atom_id res chain seq x y z
N MET A 1 -1.71 21.81 -30.27
CA MET A 1 -0.90 21.76 -29.03
C MET A 1 -0.56 20.30 -28.74
N GLY A 2 0.58 19.83 -29.25
CA GLY A 2 1.05 18.46 -29.02
C GLY A 2 1.86 18.41 -27.74
N SER A 3 1.52 17.48 -26.84
CA SER A 3 2.30 17.20 -25.63
C SER A 3 3.77 16.89 -25.96
N ASN A 4 4.69 17.45 -25.17
CA ASN A 4 6.13 17.28 -25.31
C ASN A 4 6.52 15.79 -25.29
N PRO A 5 7.36 15.27 -26.21
CA PRO A 5 7.83 13.88 -26.19
C PRO A 5 8.49 13.46 -24.86
N ILE A 6 9.05 14.41 -24.09
CA ILE A 6 9.56 14.16 -22.74
C ILE A 6 8.44 13.79 -21.75
N ASP A 7 7.26 14.45 -21.82
CA ASP A 7 6.10 14.08 -21.00
C ASP A 7 5.54 12.69 -21.38
N ARG A 8 5.68 12.33 -22.66
CA ARG A 8 5.29 11.02 -23.18
C ARG A 8 6.30 9.93 -22.78
N ALA A 9 7.57 10.28 -22.60
CA ALA A 9 8.63 9.41 -22.11
C ALA A 9 8.65 9.30 -20.57
N MET A 10 8.33 10.34 -19.82
CA MET A 10 8.13 10.23 -18.35
C MET A 10 6.86 9.44 -17.98
N LYS A 11 5.95 9.26 -18.93
CA LYS A 11 4.87 8.25 -18.87
C LYS A 11 5.36 6.80 -19.00
N LEU A 12 6.65 6.55 -19.23
CA LEU A 12 7.29 5.27 -18.91
C LEU A 12 7.51 5.21 -17.39
N ALA A 13 6.89 4.36 -16.59
CA ALA A 13 5.62 3.66 -16.67
C ALA A 13 5.19 3.55 -15.20
N HIS A 14 4.68 4.64 -14.62
CA HIS A 14 4.09 4.59 -13.28
C HIS A 14 2.96 3.57 -13.32
N PRO A 15 3.08 2.41 -12.65
CA PRO A 15 2.08 1.38 -12.79
C PRO A 15 0.78 1.91 -12.21
N THR A 16 -0.30 1.71 -12.94
CA THR A 16 -1.65 1.93 -12.45
C THR A 16 -1.91 1.06 -11.22
N TYR A 17 -2.86 1.48 -10.38
CA TYR A 17 -3.34 0.64 -9.28
C TYR A 17 -3.76 -0.77 -9.75
N GLN A 18 -4.36 -0.88 -10.94
CA GLN A 18 -4.75 -2.17 -11.53
C GLN A 18 -3.54 -3.04 -11.89
N GLN A 19 -2.42 -2.44 -12.31
CA GLN A 19 -1.18 -3.19 -12.53
C GLN A 19 -0.59 -3.70 -11.22
N LEU A 20 -0.60 -2.89 -10.15
CA LEU A 20 -0.17 -3.33 -8.82
C LEU A 20 -1.03 -4.48 -8.27
N LEU A 21 -2.33 -4.49 -8.55
CA LEU A 21 -3.20 -5.60 -8.15
C LEU A 21 -2.85 -6.94 -8.80
N LYS A 22 -2.15 -6.94 -9.94
CA LYS A 22 -1.71 -8.19 -10.59
C LYS A 22 -0.67 -8.95 -9.76
N ASP A 23 0.03 -8.27 -8.84
CA ASP A 23 1.01 -8.89 -7.96
C ASP A 23 0.36 -9.56 -6.74
N VAL A 24 -0.90 -9.24 -6.40
CA VAL A 24 -1.58 -9.77 -5.22
C VAL A 24 -1.55 -11.30 -5.13
N PRO A 25 -1.81 -12.08 -6.21
CA PRO A 25 -1.68 -13.53 -6.18
C PRO A 25 -0.28 -14.02 -5.80
N ASN A 26 0.77 -13.30 -6.20
CA ASN A 26 2.16 -13.65 -5.85
C ASN A 26 2.48 -13.24 -4.41
N ILE A 27 2.01 -12.08 -3.96
CA ILE A 27 2.17 -11.61 -2.57
C ILE A 27 1.52 -12.59 -1.59
N LYS A 28 0.37 -13.18 -1.95
CA LYS A 28 -0.34 -14.20 -1.14
C LYS A 28 0.49 -15.45 -0.82
N LYS A 29 1.56 -15.71 -1.57
CA LYS A 29 2.49 -16.83 -1.27
C LYS A 29 3.33 -16.56 -0.02
N TYR A 30 3.49 -15.29 0.37
CA TYR A 30 4.36 -14.85 1.46
C TYR A 30 3.61 -14.20 2.63
N PHE A 31 2.43 -13.65 2.36
CA PHE A 31 1.59 -12.94 3.31
C PHE A 31 0.14 -13.44 3.25
N THR A 32 -0.56 -13.42 4.38
CA THR A 32 -2.02 -13.36 4.37
C THR A 32 -2.43 -11.99 3.84
N VAL A 33 -3.28 -11.94 2.80
CA VAL A 33 -3.69 -10.67 2.16
C VAL A 33 -5.18 -10.45 2.30
N GLU A 34 -5.55 -9.31 2.86
CA GLU A 34 -6.92 -8.80 2.93
C GLU A 34 -7.08 -7.62 1.97
N LEU A 35 -8.19 -7.59 1.23
CA LEU A 35 -8.59 -6.46 0.39
C LEU A 35 -9.73 -5.71 1.08
N LEU A 36 -9.42 -4.58 1.71
CA LEU A 36 -10.36 -3.82 2.52
C LEU A 36 -11.11 -2.80 1.65
N ASN A 37 -12.43 -2.74 1.82
CA ASN A 37 -13.24 -1.70 1.19
C ASN A 37 -13.06 -0.39 1.97
N VAL A 38 -12.97 0.73 1.26
CA VAL A 38 -12.98 2.07 1.86
C VAL A 38 -14.31 2.73 1.49
N PRO A 39 -15.09 3.23 2.48
CA PRO A 39 -16.37 3.88 2.20
C PRO A 39 -16.23 5.00 1.16
N GLY A 40 -17.07 4.96 0.13
CA GLY A 40 -17.06 5.97 -0.93
C GLY A 40 -15.91 5.86 -1.95
N GLU A 41 -15.05 4.84 -1.85
CA GLU A 41 -13.94 4.61 -2.77
C GLU A 41 -14.13 3.35 -3.62
N LYS A 42 -13.75 3.43 -4.89
CA LYS A 42 -13.75 2.27 -5.79
C LYS A 42 -12.52 1.38 -5.59
N HIS A 43 -11.42 1.98 -5.16
CA HIS A 43 -10.17 1.26 -4.93
C HIS A 43 -10.15 0.64 -3.53
N LYS A 44 -9.56 -0.54 -3.43
CA LYS A 44 -9.42 -1.25 -2.16
C LYS A 44 -8.06 -0.96 -1.53
N LEU A 45 -7.99 -1.05 -0.22
CA LEU A 45 -6.71 -1.13 0.47
C LEU A 45 -6.25 -2.58 0.46
N ILE A 46 -4.95 -2.76 0.24
CA ILE A 46 -4.30 -4.04 0.42
C ILE A 46 -3.71 -4.04 1.82
N LYS A 47 -4.01 -5.06 2.61
CA LYS A 47 -3.38 -5.30 3.90
C LYS A 47 -2.68 -6.64 3.83
N CYS A 48 -1.36 -6.64 4.02
CA CYS A 48 -0.55 -7.84 4.02
C CYS A 48 -0.11 -8.14 5.45
N ILE A 49 -0.33 -9.36 5.90
CA ILE A 49 -0.06 -9.79 7.26
C ILE A 49 0.89 -10.98 7.19
N LYS A 50 1.91 -10.99 8.04
CA LYS A 50 2.80 -12.13 8.19
C LYS A 50 3.07 -12.34 9.67
N HIS A 51 2.49 -13.40 10.22
CA HIS A 51 2.75 -13.87 11.57
C HIS A 51 3.85 -14.93 11.52
N ILE A 52 4.92 -14.73 12.29
CA ILE A 52 6.05 -15.65 12.38
C ILE A 52 5.99 -16.42 13.70
N PHE A 53 5.98 -15.69 14.83
CA PHE A 53 5.94 -16.28 16.17
C PHE A 53 4.95 -15.50 17.05
N ALA A 54 4.29 -16.20 17.98
CA ALA A 54 3.29 -15.59 18.86
C ALA A 54 3.90 -14.54 19.82
N ASP A 55 5.16 -14.70 20.19
CA ASP A 55 5.92 -13.84 21.11
C ASP A 55 6.77 -12.76 20.39
N ALA A 56 6.83 -12.79 19.06
CA ALA A 56 7.60 -11.82 18.28
C ALA A 56 6.96 -10.42 18.31
N PRO A 57 7.77 -9.35 18.32
CA PRO A 57 7.27 -7.98 18.21
C PRO A 57 6.49 -7.79 16.90
N LEU A 58 5.52 -6.87 16.93
CA LEU A 58 4.70 -6.51 15.77
C LEU A 58 5.16 -5.16 15.20
N LEU A 59 5.52 -5.16 13.92
CA LEU A 59 5.82 -3.94 13.18
C LEU A 59 4.72 -3.67 12.14
N MET A 60 4.18 -2.45 12.19
CA MET A 60 3.23 -1.95 11.20
C MET A 60 3.92 -0.92 10.29
N ILE A 61 3.86 -1.14 8.96
CA ILE A 61 4.42 -0.21 7.97
C ILE A 61 3.32 0.21 7.00
N MET A 62 3.23 1.51 6.75
CA MET A 62 2.28 2.11 5.83
C MET A 62 3.02 2.93 4.78
N ALA A 63 2.55 2.86 3.53
CA ALA A 63 3.13 3.57 2.40
C ALA A 63 2.06 4.20 1.50
N GLY A 64 2.45 5.21 0.72
CA GLY A 64 1.57 5.86 -0.26
C GLY A 64 0.44 6.66 0.36
N CYS A 65 0.73 7.41 1.43
CA CYS A 65 -0.21 8.38 2.03
C CYS A 65 -0.55 9.51 1.05
N HIS A 66 0.45 9.95 0.29
CA HIS A 66 0.32 10.92 -0.78
C HIS A 66 0.46 10.18 -2.10
N GLY A 67 -0.53 10.31 -2.97
CA GLY A 67 -0.59 9.52 -4.20
C GLY A 67 0.45 9.92 -5.25
N GLU A 68 0.90 11.16 -5.22
CA GLU A 68 2.00 11.70 -6.03
C GLU A 68 3.39 11.24 -5.55
N GLU A 69 3.48 10.50 -4.44
CA GLU A 69 4.70 9.90 -3.92
C GLU A 69 4.70 8.38 -4.21
N PRO A 70 5.02 7.94 -5.44
CA PRO A 70 4.88 6.54 -5.83
C PRO A 70 6.02 5.65 -5.30
N ALA A 71 7.17 6.23 -4.94
CA ALA A 71 8.36 5.46 -4.60
C ALA A 71 8.14 4.48 -3.43
N PRO A 72 7.50 4.85 -2.29
CA PRO A 72 7.30 3.91 -1.19
C PRO A 72 6.39 2.73 -1.53
N PRO A 73 5.20 2.91 -2.16
CA PRO A 73 4.42 1.78 -2.68
C PRO A 73 5.23 0.88 -3.63
N LEU A 74 5.92 1.48 -4.61
CA LEU A 74 6.67 0.70 -5.59
C LEU A 74 7.82 -0.09 -4.97
N ALA A 75 8.47 0.44 -3.93
CA ALA A 75 9.49 -0.28 -3.18
C ALA A 75 8.92 -1.55 -2.55
N PHE A 76 7.70 -1.51 -2.00
CA PHE A 76 7.03 -2.70 -1.49
C PHE A 76 6.75 -3.72 -2.60
N PHE A 77 6.06 -3.31 -3.69
CA PHE A 77 5.66 -4.25 -4.76
C PHE A 77 6.86 -4.87 -5.48
N LYS A 78 8.02 -4.19 -5.51
CA LYS A 78 9.26 -4.75 -6.06
C LYS A 78 10.00 -5.70 -5.11
N ASN A 79 9.73 -5.64 -3.80
CA ASN A 79 10.55 -6.32 -2.78
C ASN A 79 9.74 -7.16 -1.79
N TYR A 80 8.45 -7.44 -2.03
CA TYR A 80 7.59 -8.14 -1.06
C TYR A 80 8.17 -9.48 -0.57
N GLN A 81 8.83 -10.24 -1.45
CA GLN A 81 9.49 -11.49 -1.07
C GLN A 81 10.64 -11.24 -0.08
N ARG A 82 11.55 -10.33 -0.42
CA ARG A 82 12.68 -9.97 0.45
C ARG A 82 12.21 -9.38 1.80
N ILE A 83 11.10 -8.64 1.80
CA ILE A 83 10.48 -8.13 3.02
C ILE A 83 9.98 -9.28 3.90
N ALA A 84 9.34 -10.30 3.31
CA ALA A 84 8.86 -11.47 4.03
C ALA A 84 10.01 -12.30 4.63
N GLU A 85 11.08 -12.53 3.85
CA GLU A 85 12.29 -13.25 4.29
C GLU A 85 13.02 -12.50 5.41
N ALA A 86 13.11 -11.17 5.31
CA ALA A 86 13.68 -10.34 6.37
C ALA A 86 12.85 -10.44 7.67
N ALA A 87 11.53 -10.50 7.56
CA ALA A 87 10.64 -10.66 8.72
C ALA A 87 10.92 -11.96 9.49
N GLU A 88 11.11 -13.06 8.76
CA GLU A 88 11.47 -14.36 9.32
C GLU A 88 12.84 -14.33 9.97
N THR A 89 13.84 -13.82 9.25
CA THR A 89 15.24 -13.72 9.72
C THR A 89 15.34 -12.92 11.02
N HIS A 90 14.60 -11.82 11.12
CA HIS A 90 14.62 -10.92 12.27
C HIS A 90 13.55 -11.23 13.33
N ARG A 91 12.78 -12.32 13.16
CA ARG A 91 11.70 -12.74 14.07
C ARG A 91 10.73 -11.60 14.41
N VAL A 92 10.18 -10.94 13.40
CA VAL A 92 9.20 -9.85 13.57
C VAL A 92 7.90 -10.18 12.84
N ASN A 93 6.78 -9.99 13.53
CA ASN A 93 5.45 -10.05 12.91
C ASN A 93 5.21 -8.77 12.11
N LEU A 94 4.61 -8.87 10.92
CA LEU A 94 4.36 -7.73 10.04
C LEU A 94 2.87 -7.51 9.76
N VAL A 95 2.46 -6.25 9.79
CA VAL A 95 1.23 -5.74 9.16
C VAL A 95 1.60 -4.59 8.22
N LEU A 96 1.34 -4.76 6.93
CA LEU A 96 1.78 -3.85 5.89
C LEU A 96 0.59 -3.31 5.11
N TYR A 97 0.56 -1.99 4.93
CA TYR A 97 -0.36 -1.31 4.03
C TYR A 97 0.44 -0.61 2.92
N PRO A 98 0.69 -1.30 1.79
CA PRO A 98 1.64 -0.82 0.79
C PRO A 98 1.16 0.40 0.01
N LEU A 99 -0.16 0.65 -0.01
CA LEU A 99 -0.73 1.82 -0.67
C LEU A 99 -2.00 2.25 0.05
N VAL A 100 -1.90 3.28 0.89
CA VAL A 100 -3.04 3.78 1.68
C VAL A 100 -3.90 4.80 0.92
N ASN A 101 -3.38 5.45 -0.13
CA ASN A 101 -4.14 6.36 -1.01
C ASN A 101 -4.19 5.86 -2.46
N PRO A 102 -4.93 4.77 -2.74
CA PRO A 102 -5.00 4.24 -4.09
C PRO A 102 -5.73 5.16 -5.09
N TRP A 103 -6.69 5.97 -4.62
CA TRP A 103 -7.32 6.99 -5.47
C TRP A 103 -6.34 8.08 -5.88
N GLY A 104 -5.61 8.65 -4.92
CA GLY A 104 -4.62 9.69 -5.16
C GLY A 104 -3.50 9.17 -6.05
N PHE A 105 -3.01 7.96 -5.79
CA PHE A 105 -1.96 7.31 -6.58
C PHE A 105 -2.38 7.13 -8.03
N SER A 106 -3.61 6.65 -8.28
CA SER A 106 -4.13 6.49 -9.64
C SER A 106 -4.32 7.81 -10.39
N ARG A 107 -4.25 8.95 -9.71
CA ARG A 107 -4.47 10.30 -10.28
C ARG A 107 -3.28 11.24 -10.12
N ASN A 108 -2.15 10.75 -9.59
CA ASN A 108 -0.99 11.56 -9.23
C ASN A 108 -1.37 12.77 -8.34
N LYS A 109 -2.09 12.51 -7.24
CA LYS A 109 -2.60 13.52 -6.31
C LYS A 109 -2.23 13.22 -4.86
N ARG A 110 -1.89 14.28 -4.12
CA ARG A 110 -1.64 14.26 -2.68
C ARG A 110 -2.79 13.77 -1.85
N LEU A 111 -3.94 14.38 -2.10
CA LEU A 111 -5.13 14.18 -1.30
C LEU A 111 -5.92 12.98 -1.81
N ASN A 112 -6.76 12.43 -0.95
CA ASN A 112 -7.75 11.43 -1.35
C ASN A 112 -8.91 12.06 -2.12
N ARG A 113 -9.91 11.26 -2.51
CA ARG A 113 -11.07 11.74 -3.28
C ARG A 113 -11.85 12.87 -2.61
N LEU A 114 -11.86 12.89 -1.28
CA LEU A 114 -12.59 13.87 -0.47
C LEU A 114 -11.79 15.15 -0.21
N GLY A 115 -10.55 15.25 -0.72
CA GLY A 115 -9.67 16.39 -0.46
C GLY A 115 -9.00 16.35 0.92
N PHE A 116 -9.01 15.21 1.61
CA PHE A 116 -8.30 15.04 2.86
C PHE A 116 -6.96 14.35 2.65
N TRP A 117 -6.04 14.57 3.58
CA TRP A 117 -4.92 13.68 3.77
C TRP A 117 -5.47 12.31 4.17
N ASN A 118 -4.88 11.21 3.71
CA ASN A 118 -5.26 9.87 4.16
C ASN A 118 -4.75 9.58 5.57
N SER A 119 -5.08 10.48 6.49
CA SER A 119 -4.94 10.31 7.93
C SER A 119 -6.03 9.39 8.48
N LEU A 120 -6.97 8.86 7.70
CA LEU A 120 -8.06 8.03 8.23
C LEU A 120 -7.58 6.69 8.81
N ILE A 121 -6.55 6.06 8.21
CA ILE A 121 -5.85 4.94 8.85
C ILE A 121 -5.06 5.43 10.08
N CYS A 122 -4.46 6.63 10.01
CA CYS A 122 -3.76 7.24 11.16
C CYS A 122 -4.73 7.73 12.28
N ARG A 123 -6.01 7.91 11.97
CA ARG A 123 -7.11 8.27 12.89
C ARG A 123 -7.89 7.05 13.37
N ALA A 124 -7.47 5.83 13.03
CA ALA A 124 -7.99 4.59 13.60
C ALA A 124 -7.63 4.42 15.10
N ARG A 125 -7.55 5.52 15.84
CA ARG A 125 -7.41 5.61 17.29
C ARG A 125 -8.77 5.69 18.02
N SER A 126 -9.90 5.41 17.34
CA SER A 126 -11.23 5.50 17.98
C SER A 126 -12.22 4.36 17.68
N PHE A 127 -11.85 3.31 16.94
CA PHE A 127 -12.76 2.16 16.70
C PHE A 127 -12.32 0.85 17.37
N TYR A 128 -11.28 0.90 18.20
CA TYR A 128 -10.92 -0.16 19.14
C TYR A 128 -11.12 0.31 20.58
N THR A 129 -12.32 0.80 20.91
CA THR A 129 -12.84 0.55 22.26
C THR A 129 -13.33 -0.89 22.27
N ARG A 130 -12.58 -1.74 22.94
CA ARG A 130 -12.98 -3.13 23.23
C ARG A 130 -14.37 -3.12 23.89
N PRO A 131 -15.25 -4.10 23.61
CA PRO A 131 -16.21 -4.51 24.63
C PRO A 131 -15.49 -5.07 25.86
#